data_AF-A0A8H5Y7X5-F1
#
_entry.id   AF-A0A8H5Y7X5-F1
#
_cell.length_a   1.000
_cell.length_b   1.000
_cell.length_c   1.000
_cell.angle_alpha   90.00
_cell.angle_beta   90.00
_cell.angle_gamma   90.00
#
_symmetry.space_group_name_H-M   'P 1'
#
loop_
_entity.id
_entity.type
_entity.pdbx_description
1 polymer ?
#
loop_
_entity_poly.entity_id
_entity_poly.type
_entity_poly.pdbx_seq_one_letter_code
_entity_poly.pdbx_strand_id
1 'polypeptide(L)'
;MAAPVNLKDLTIDNITENVHAINSQCSNLRLKYILERVVTHLHDLARETRLTTDEWMTAIQFLTQVGQICTDVRQEFILLSDILGLSLLVDSIDHPKPKGSTEGTVLGPFHTHEAEHVKEGSLISQDTDGEPLLVLCTLKDVNGSPIPGAKIDVWETDSKGFYDVQHADRTGPDGRAVLTSDDNGDFWFKAIVPVPYPIPHDGPVGKLLKVLGRHCYRPSHMHFMFKKDGYDPLITALYLKDDPYETTDAVFGVKDSLIVTIKKVEDEEMAKKYGVKIGSALMTYDFVLVSDEAAAKLRREKAEEAMAKLGRKFRFIDDLPVPDVD
;
A
#
# COMPACT_ATOMS: atom_id res chain seq x y z
N MET A 1 -36.30 22.59 12.54
CA MET A 1 -35.80 21.37 13.21
C MET A 1 -36.40 20.19 12.47
N ALA A 2 -35.59 19.19 12.10
CA ALA A 2 -36.13 17.94 11.58
C ALA A 2 -37.07 17.31 12.63
N ALA A 3 -38.09 16.58 12.20
CA ALA A 3 -38.97 15.86 13.12
C ALA A 3 -38.13 14.88 13.96
N PRO A 4 -38.45 14.67 15.25
CA PRO A 4 -37.72 13.73 16.09
C PRO A 4 -37.79 12.32 15.51
N VAL A 5 -36.63 11.64 15.43
CA VAL A 5 -36.54 10.24 15.00
C VAL A 5 -37.26 9.37 16.04
N ASN A 6 -38.28 8.63 15.60
CA ASN A 6 -39.01 7.70 16.47
C ASN A 6 -38.38 6.31 16.37
N LEU A 7 -37.79 5.84 17.48
CA LEU A 7 -37.14 4.53 17.54
C LEU A 7 -38.15 3.44 17.86
N LYS A 8 -37.93 2.25 17.27
CA LYS A 8 -38.67 1.04 17.62
C LYS A 8 -38.26 0.55 19.01
N ASP A 9 -39.14 -0.20 19.67
CA ASP A 9 -38.75 -0.95 20.87
C ASP A 9 -37.65 -1.96 20.54
N LEU A 10 -36.63 -2.08 21.38
CA LEU A 10 -35.34 -2.68 21.01
C LEU A 10 -35.37 -4.21 21.11
N THR A 11 -34.96 -4.86 20.02
CA THR A 11 -34.68 -6.30 19.96
C THR A 11 -33.32 -6.54 19.31
N ILE A 12 -32.83 -7.78 19.41
CA ILE A 12 -31.61 -8.23 18.72
C ILE A 12 -31.74 -8.05 17.20
N ASP A 13 -32.96 -8.17 16.65
CA ASP A 13 -33.18 -8.13 15.22
C ASP A 13 -33.29 -6.70 14.66
N ASN A 14 -33.78 -5.75 15.44
CA ASN A 14 -34.11 -4.40 14.97
C ASN A 14 -33.16 -3.28 15.43
N ILE A 15 -32.19 -3.56 16.32
CA ILE A 15 -31.24 -2.54 16.81
C ILE A 15 -30.46 -1.86 15.67
N THR A 16 -30.11 -2.60 14.61
CA THR A 16 -29.43 -2.04 13.42
C THR A 16 -30.26 -0.93 12.76
N GLU A 17 -31.57 -1.13 12.63
CA GLU A 17 -32.48 -0.15 12.03
C GLU A 17 -32.56 1.13 12.88
N ASN A 18 -32.60 0.98 14.20
CA ASN A 18 -32.60 2.12 15.13
C ASN A 18 -31.29 2.92 15.05
N VAL A 19 -30.14 2.24 14.96
CA VAL A 19 -28.83 2.91 14.80
C VAL A 19 -28.76 3.65 13.46
N HIS A 20 -29.24 3.05 12.37
CA HIS A 20 -29.34 3.74 11.08
C HIS A 20 -30.25 4.97 11.16
N ALA A 21 -31.41 4.84 11.79
CA ALA A 21 -32.36 5.95 11.93
C ALA A 21 -31.73 7.13 12.67
N ILE A 22 -31.00 6.89 13.77
CA ILE A 22 -30.29 7.95 14.51
C ILE A 22 -29.17 8.57 13.67
N ASN A 23 -28.32 7.74 13.05
CA ASN A 23 -27.18 8.22 12.27
C ASN A 23 -27.59 8.93 10.97
N SER A 24 -28.79 8.63 10.46
CA SER A 24 -29.36 9.24 9.25
C SER A 24 -29.61 10.75 9.37
N GLN A 25 -29.58 11.29 10.59
CA GLN A 25 -29.68 12.73 10.85
C GLN A 25 -28.45 13.51 10.35
N CYS A 26 -27.37 12.82 9.95
CA CYS A 26 -26.20 13.42 9.33
C CYS A 26 -26.55 14.04 7.95
N SER A 27 -26.18 15.31 7.74
CA SER A 27 -26.37 16.01 6.46
C SER A 27 -25.36 15.58 5.38
N ASN A 28 -24.21 15.01 5.78
CA ASN A 28 -23.22 14.50 4.83
C ASN A 28 -23.66 13.12 4.33
N LEU A 29 -24.10 13.07 3.08
CA LEU A 29 -24.67 11.87 2.48
C LEU A 29 -23.66 10.74 2.29
N ARG A 30 -22.39 11.08 1.98
CA ARG A 30 -21.32 10.08 1.85
C ARG A 30 -21.00 9.45 3.21
N LEU A 31 -20.90 10.27 4.26
CA LEU A 31 -20.69 9.78 5.61
C LEU A 31 -21.88 8.95 6.11
N LYS A 32 -23.13 9.39 5.84
CA LYS A 32 -24.35 8.63 6.14
C LYS A 32 -24.27 7.23 5.52
N TYR A 33 -23.90 7.13 4.24
CA TYR A 33 -23.74 5.86 3.56
C TYR A 33 -22.62 4.98 4.15
N ILE A 34 -21.44 5.55 4.40
CA ILE A 34 -20.32 4.79 5.01
C ILE A 34 -20.73 4.24 6.38
N LEU A 35 -21.35 5.05 7.24
CA LEU A 35 -21.78 4.61 8.57
C LEU A 35 -22.92 3.59 8.53
N GLU A 36 -23.88 3.72 7.60
CA GLU A 36 -24.89 2.67 7.36
C GLU A 36 -24.21 1.33 7.07
N ARG A 37 -23.24 1.30 6.14
CA ARG A 37 -22.54 0.06 5.79
C ARG A 37 -21.71 -0.50 6.93
N VAL A 38 -20.96 0.35 7.65
CA VAL A 38 -20.16 -0.06 8.81
C VAL A 38 -21.05 -0.68 9.89
N VAL A 39 -22.15 -0.03 10.27
CA VAL A 39 -23.07 -0.53 11.29
C VAL A 39 -23.71 -1.84 10.84
N THR A 40 -24.17 -1.92 9.58
CA THR A 40 -24.75 -3.13 9.00
C THR A 40 -23.78 -4.31 9.13
N HIS A 41 -22.57 -4.17 8.56
CA HIS A 41 -21.60 -5.26 8.53
C HIS A 41 -21.10 -5.66 9.93
N LEU A 42 -20.94 -4.69 10.84
CA LEU A 42 -20.53 -4.97 12.21
C LEU A 42 -21.60 -5.73 13.00
N HIS A 43 -22.88 -5.31 12.89
CA HIS A 43 -23.99 -6.00 13.55
C HIS A 43 -24.23 -7.39 12.94
N ASP A 44 -24.11 -7.53 11.62
CA ASP A 44 -24.25 -8.81 10.94
C ASP A 44 -23.14 -9.78 11.35
N LEU A 45 -21.89 -9.32 11.44
CA LEU A 45 -20.77 -10.11 11.98
C LEU A 45 -21.10 -10.63 13.40
N ALA A 46 -21.59 -9.76 14.28
CA ALA A 46 -21.93 -10.16 15.65
C ALA A 46 -23.07 -11.18 15.69
N ARG A 47 -24.10 -11.02 14.84
CA ARG A 47 -25.22 -11.97 14.73
C ARG A 47 -24.80 -13.31 14.14
N GLU A 48 -24.03 -13.29 13.06
CA GLU A 48 -23.53 -14.45 12.33
C GLU A 48 -22.65 -15.33 13.23
N THR A 49 -21.70 -14.70 13.93
CA THR A 49 -20.74 -15.40 14.79
C THR A 49 -21.29 -15.73 16.17
N ARG A 50 -22.45 -15.18 16.53
CA ARG A 50 -23.01 -15.27 17.90
C ARG A 50 -22.01 -14.74 18.94
N LEU A 51 -21.38 -13.62 18.62
CA LEU A 51 -20.27 -13.02 19.39
C LEU A 51 -20.60 -12.95 20.88
N THR A 52 -19.80 -13.62 21.70
CA THR A 52 -19.98 -13.61 23.15
C THR A 52 -19.45 -12.32 23.77
N THR A 53 -19.88 -12.03 25.00
CA THR A 53 -19.37 -10.86 25.75
C THR A 53 -17.86 -10.95 25.98
N ASP A 54 -17.32 -12.14 26.21
CA ASP A 54 -15.89 -12.35 26.45
C ASP A 54 -15.07 -12.16 25.17
N GLU A 55 -15.53 -12.67 24.02
CA GLU A 55 -14.91 -12.43 22.72
C GLU A 55 -14.97 -10.95 22.33
N TRP A 56 -16.13 -10.31 22.54
CA TRP A 56 -16.28 -8.87 22.31
C TRP A 56 -15.31 -8.06 23.17
N MET A 57 -15.22 -8.35 24.48
CA MET A 57 -14.28 -7.67 25.37
C MET A 57 -12.82 -7.91 24.96
N THR A 58 -12.49 -9.12 24.50
CA THR A 58 -11.17 -9.45 23.97
C THR A 58 -10.84 -8.60 22.74
N ALA A 59 -11.78 -8.44 21.80
CA ALA A 59 -11.61 -7.58 20.63
C ALA A 59 -11.43 -6.10 21.01
N ILE A 60 -12.20 -5.60 21.97
CA ILE A 60 -12.06 -4.23 22.49
C ILE A 60 -10.67 -4.01 23.11
N GLN A 61 -10.20 -4.95 23.93
CA GLN A 61 -8.87 -4.87 24.53
C GLN A 61 -7.75 -4.96 23.49
N PHE A 62 -7.91 -5.80 22.46
CA PHE A 62 -6.99 -5.89 21.34
C PHE A 62 -6.88 -4.54 20.61
N LEU A 63 -8.01 -3.96 20.18
CA LEU A 63 -8.03 -2.66 19.50
C LEU A 63 -7.50 -1.52 20.38
N THR A 64 -7.73 -1.59 21.70
CA THR A 64 -7.15 -0.66 22.66
C THR A 64 -5.62 -0.75 22.68
N GLN A 65 -5.06 -1.97 22.72
CA GLN A 65 -3.60 -2.18 22.68
C GLN A 65 -3.00 -1.73 21.34
N VAL A 66 -3.70 -1.94 20.23
CA VAL A 66 -3.29 -1.45 18.90
C VAL A 66 -3.15 0.07 18.93
N GLY A 67 -4.14 0.78 19.48
CA GLY A 67 -4.05 2.24 19.61
C GLY A 67 -2.95 2.71 20.57
N GLN A 68 -2.75 2.02 21.69
CA GLN A 68 -1.78 2.42 22.72
C GLN A 68 -0.32 2.32 22.30
N ILE A 69 0.01 1.42 21.35
CA ILE A 69 1.39 1.25 20.88
C ILE A 69 1.74 2.13 19.67
N CYS A 70 0.75 2.81 19.08
CA CYS A 70 0.99 3.77 18.01
C CYS A 70 1.82 4.97 18.53
N THR A 71 2.77 5.43 17.71
CA THR A 71 3.60 6.62 17.92
C THR A 71 3.75 7.37 16.59
N ASP A 72 4.49 8.49 16.57
CA ASP A 72 4.75 9.24 15.34
C ASP A 72 5.53 8.43 14.29
N VAL A 73 6.25 7.39 14.71
CA VAL A 73 7.06 6.51 13.85
C VAL A 73 6.54 5.07 13.78
N ARG A 74 5.46 4.75 14.50
CA ARG A 74 4.83 3.42 14.51
C ARG A 74 3.32 3.54 14.38
N GLN A 75 2.75 3.00 13.30
CA GLN A 75 1.31 2.98 13.06
C GLN A 75 0.75 1.56 13.09
N GLU A 76 0.47 1.04 14.28
CA GLU A 76 -0.03 -0.33 14.46
C GLU A 76 -1.44 -0.52 13.86
N PHE A 77 -2.26 0.53 13.77
CA PHE A 77 -3.55 0.47 13.06
C PHE A 77 -3.39 0.31 11.54
N ILE A 78 -2.36 0.93 10.94
CA ILE A 78 -2.02 0.69 9.54
C ILE A 78 -1.53 -0.74 9.38
N LEU A 79 -0.66 -1.22 10.28
CA LEU A 79 -0.19 -2.60 10.24
C LEU A 79 -1.33 -3.62 10.40
N LEU A 80 -2.31 -3.33 11.25
CA LEU A 80 -3.53 -4.14 11.37
C LEU A 80 -4.33 -4.15 10.07
N SER A 81 -4.47 -2.99 9.40
CA SER A 81 -5.10 -2.89 8.08
C SER A 81 -4.33 -3.72 7.03
N ASP A 82 -3.00 -3.68 7.06
CA ASP A 82 -2.13 -4.39 6.13
C ASP A 82 -2.30 -5.91 6.27
N ILE A 83 -2.21 -6.46 7.50
CA ILE A 83 -2.33 -7.91 7.73
C ILE A 83 -3.74 -8.45 7.56
N LEU A 84 -4.75 -7.58 7.47
CA LEU A 84 -6.14 -7.91 7.12
C LEU A 84 -6.41 -7.71 5.61
N GLY A 85 -5.42 -7.24 4.83
CA GLY A 85 -5.53 -6.99 3.40
C GLY A 85 -6.33 -5.74 3.02
N LEU A 86 -6.75 -4.93 3.99
CA LEU A 86 -7.59 -3.75 3.76
C LEU A 86 -6.81 -2.64 3.05
N SER A 87 -5.55 -2.41 3.42
CA SER A 87 -4.73 -1.35 2.82
C SER A 87 -4.57 -1.54 1.31
N LEU A 88 -4.22 -2.75 0.87
CA LEU A 88 -4.10 -3.08 -0.54
C LEU A 88 -5.44 -3.01 -1.28
N LEU A 89 -6.53 -3.43 -0.63
CA LEU A 89 -7.87 -3.37 -1.20
C LEU A 89 -8.29 -1.91 -1.45
N VAL A 90 -8.06 -1.02 -0.47
CA VAL A 90 -8.37 0.41 -0.60
C VAL A 90 -7.54 1.04 -1.72
N ASP A 91 -6.23 0.79 -1.76
CA ASP A 91 -5.34 1.26 -2.83
C ASP A 91 -5.83 0.82 -4.22
N SER A 92 -6.19 -0.46 -4.36
CA SER A 92 -6.68 -1.01 -5.63
C SER A 92 -8.03 -0.43 -6.08
N ILE A 93 -8.87 0.00 -5.13
CA ILE A 93 -10.16 0.66 -5.42
C ILE A 93 -9.94 2.11 -5.83
N ASP A 94 -9.03 2.82 -5.15
CA ASP A 94 -8.82 4.26 -5.39
C ASP A 94 -7.89 4.55 -6.56
N HIS A 95 -6.94 3.64 -6.84
CA HIS A 95 -5.98 3.73 -7.94
C HIS A 95 -6.08 2.51 -8.88
N PRO A 96 -7.25 2.26 -9.51
CA PRO A 96 -7.41 1.11 -10.39
C PRO A 96 -6.48 1.23 -11.60
N LYS A 97 -5.82 0.13 -11.94
CA LYS A 97 -4.81 0.09 -13.01
C LYS A 97 -5.38 -0.62 -14.25
N PRO A 98 -5.41 0.03 -15.43
CA PRO A 98 -5.76 -0.65 -16.68
C PRO A 98 -4.75 -1.76 -17.02
N LYS A 99 -5.17 -2.71 -17.84
CA LYS A 99 -4.28 -3.80 -18.27
C LYS A 99 -3.04 -3.23 -18.97
N GLY A 100 -1.86 -3.63 -18.53
CA GLY A 100 -0.58 -3.23 -19.12
C GLY A 100 0.06 -2.01 -18.46
N SER A 101 -0.59 -1.33 -17.50
CA SER A 101 0.09 -0.39 -16.61
C SER A 101 0.68 -1.09 -15.39
N THR A 102 1.69 -0.48 -14.75
CA THR A 102 2.27 -1.03 -13.52
C THR A 102 1.25 -1.02 -12.39
N GLU A 103 1.17 -2.13 -11.67
CA GLU A 103 0.25 -2.28 -10.55
C GLU A 103 0.75 -1.55 -9.29
N GLY A 104 -0.19 -0.96 -8.55
CA GLY A 104 0.07 -0.45 -7.21
C GLY A 104 0.19 -1.56 -6.17
N THR A 105 0.91 -1.29 -5.08
CA THR A 105 0.93 -2.12 -3.88
C THR A 105 1.10 -1.26 -2.63
N VAL A 106 1.07 -1.88 -1.45
CA VAL A 106 1.10 -1.20 -0.16
C VAL A 106 2.34 -0.29 -0.02
N LEU A 107 2.10 0.93 0.47
CA LEU A 107 3.17 1.89 0.82
C LEU A 107 4.08 1.35 1.93
N GLY A 108 3.48 0.67 2.91
CA GLY A 108 4.15 0.30 4.14
C GLY A 108 4.43 1.51 5.05
N PRO A 109 4.88 1.29 6.29
CA PRO A 109 5.00 2.34 7.31
C PRO A 109 6.33 3.11 7.29
N PHE A 110 7.25 2.82 6.35
CA PHE A 110 8.64 3.27 6.43
C PHE A 110 9.05 4.33 5.38
N HIS A 111 8.11 4.80 4.57
CA HIS A 111 8.35 5.97 3.72
C HIS A 111 8.50 7.23 4.59
N THR A 112 9.41 8.12 4.20
CA THR A 112 9.61 9.42 4.87
C THR A 112 9.90 10.50 3.84
N HIS A 113 9.73 11.76 4.26
CA HIS A 113 10.07 12.93 3.44
C HIS A 113 11.54 13.37 3.57
N GLU A 114 12.37 12.60 4.26
CA GLU A 114 13.79 12.94 4.50
C GLU A 114 14.73 12.43 3.40
N ALA A 115 14.23 11.62 2.47
CA ALA A 115 15.03 11.14 1.34
C ALA A 115 15.60 12.32 0.53
N GLU A 116 16.90 12.30 0.29
CA GLU A 116 17.59 13.35 -0.44
C GLU A 116 17.40 13.20 -1.96
N HIS A 117 17.41 14.33 -2.68
CA HIS A 117 17.45 14.29 -4.13
C HIS A 117 18.86 13.96 -4.60
N VAL A 118 19.01 12.84 -5.30
CA VAL A 118 20.30 12.36 -5.77
C VAL A 118 20.41 12.46 -7.28
N LYS A 119 21.65 12.53 -7.78
CA LYS A 119 21.90 12.42 -9.21
C LYS A 119 21.69 10.98 -9.65
N GLU A 120 21.31 10.82 -10.91
CA GLU A 120 21.30 9.52 -11.55
C GLU A 120 22.64 8.78 -11.37
N GLY A 121 22.57 7.50 -11.02
CA GLY A 121 23.73 6.67 -10.73
C GLY A 121 24.36 6.83 -9.35
N SER A 122 23.72 7.55 -8.45
CA SER A 122 24.14 7.62 -7.04
C SER A 122 23.96 6.27 -6.33
N LEU A 123 24.75 6.04 -5.27
CA LEU A 123 24.57 4.91 -4.35
C LEU A 123 23.60 5.35 -3.25
N ILE A 124 22.52 4.59 -3.03
CA ILE A 124 21.45 4.96 -2.09
C ILE A 124 21.58 4.30 -0.71
N SER A 125 22.47 3.32 -0.56
CA SER A 125 22.74 2.61 0.70
C SER A 125 24.22 2.67 1.07
N GLN A 126 24.52 2.94 2.34
CA GLN A 126 25.87 2.91 2.91
C GLN A 126 26.22 1.59 3.59
N ASP A 127 25.31 0.60 3.56
CA ASP A 127 25.54 -0.70 4.17
C ASP A 127 26.63 -1.49 3.42
N THR A 128 27.77 -1.70 4.07
CA THR A 128 28.90 -2.41 3.48
C THR A 128 28.75 -3.93 3.47
N ASP A 129 27.77 -4.47 4.20
CA ASP A 129 27.49 -5.91 4.25
C ASP A 129 26.52 -6.35 3.13
N GLY A 130 25.85 -5.41 2.46
CA GLY A 130 24.90 -5.70 1.37
C GLY A 130 25.56 -6.10 0.05
N GLU A 131 24.93 -7.01 -0.69
CA GLU A 131 25.37 -7.36 -2.05
C GLU A 131 25.08 -6.18 -3.01
N PRO A 132 26.07 -5.61 -3.73
CA PRO A 132 25.84 -4.48 -4.61
C PRO A 132 24.87 -4.77 -5.75
N LEU A 133 23.88 -3.90 -5.93
CA LEU A 133 22.84 -3.97 -6.95
C LEU A 133 22.88 -2.74 -7.86
N LEU A 134 22.90 -2.97 -9.18
CA LEU A 134 22.58 -1.96 -10.18
C LEU A 134 21.08 -2.03 -10.52
N VAL A 135 20.37 -0.91 -10.42
CA VAL A 135 18.95 -0.82 -10.77
C VAL A 135 18.80 0.08 -11.99
N LEU A 136 18.29 -0.46 -13.10
CA LEU A 136 18.05 0.26 -14.35
C LEU A 136 16.55 0.22 -14.68
N CYS A 137 15.89 1.36 -14.72
CA CYS A 137 14.46 1.41 -14.95
C CYS A 137 14.08 2.42 -16.04
N THR A 138 12.94 2.17 -16.67
CA THR A 138 12.31 3.15 -17.58
C THR A 138 10.92 3.50 -17.08
N LEU A 139 10.44 4.70 -17.42
CA LEU A 139 9.13 5.21 -17.05
C LEU A 139 8.40 5.73 -18.29
N LYS A 140 7.30 5.06 -18.64
CA LYS A 140 6.50 5.35 -19.83
C LYS A 140 5.03 5.51 -19.51
N ASP A 141 4.28 6.09 -20.42
CA ASP A 141 2.82 6.06 -20.38
C ASP A 141 2.27 4.76 -20.99
N VAL A 142 0.94 4.58 -20.92
CA VAL A 142 0.24 3.42 -21.50
C VAL A 142 0.37 3.30 -23.03
N ASN A 143 0.84 4.34 -23.72
CA ASN A 143 1.10 4.35 -25.16
C ASN A 143 2.57 4.05 -25.48
N GLY A 144 3.42 3.84 -24.46
CA GLY A 144 4.86 3.61 -24.59
C GLY A 144 5.68 4.89 -24.76
N SER A 145 5.08 6.08 -24.61
CA SER A 145 5.81 7.36 -24.66
C SER A 145 6.57 7.58 -23.36
N PRO A 146 7.82 8.06 -23.41
CA PRO A 146 8.61 8.32 -22.22
C PRO A 146 8.00 9.43 -21.36
N ILE A 147 8.15 9.31 -20.03
CA ILE A 147 7.69 10.32 -19.07
C ILE A 147 8.91 11.00 -18.44
N PRO A 148 9.33 12.17 -18.96
CA PRO A 148 10.46 12.90 -18.41
C PRO A 148 10.08 13.76 -17.20
N GLY A 149 11.05 13.95 -16.31
CA GLY A 149 10.89 14.84 -15.16
C GLY A 149 9.87 14.37 -14.14
N ALA A 150 9.67 13.06 -13.99
CA ALA A 150 8.86 12.48 -12.91
C ALA A 150 9.72 12.36 -11.65
N LYS A 151 9.15 12.70 -10.49
CA LYS A 151 9.78 12.48 -9.19
C LYS A 151 9.63 11.01 -8.80
N ILE A 152 10.72 10.38 -8.40
CA ILE A 152 10.79 8.95 -8.08
C ILE A 152 11.41 8.79 -6.70
N ASP A 153 10.59 8.52 -5.69
CA ASP A 153 11.08 8.17 -4.36
C ASP A 153 11.34 6.66 -4.35
N VAL A 154 12.53 6.25 -3.90
CA VAL A 154 12.92 4.85 -3.72
C VAL A 154 13.36 4.60 -2.29
N TRP A 155 13.00 3.45 -1.73
CA TRP A 155 13.47 3.04 -0.41
C TRP A 155 13.50 1.51 -0.26
N GLU A 156 14.44 1.03 0.54
CA GLU A 156 14.67 -0.38 0.85
C GLU A 156 15.25 -0.55 2.26
N THR A 157 15.35 -1.80 2.72
CA THR A 157 16.03 -2.14 3.98
C THR A 157 17.53 -2.26 3.79
N ASP A 158 18.28 -2.23 4.89
CA ASP A 158 19.65 -2.71 4.96
C ASP A 158 19.73 -4.25 4.76
N SER A 159 20.95 -4.80 4.70
CA SER A 159 21.23 -6.23 4.55
C SER A 159 20.72 -7.11 5.70
N LYS A 160 20.27 -6.49 6.80
CA LYS A 160 19.71 -7.16 7.99
C LYS A 160 18.18 -7.05 8.04
N GLY A 161 17.57 -6.39 7.06
CA GLY A 161 16.12 -6.26 6.95
C GLY A 161 15.53 -5.10 7.78
N PHE A 162 16.33 -4.08 8.10
CA PHE A 162 15.85 -2.87 8.79
C PHE A 162 15.87 -1.66 7.86
N TYR A 163 14.81 -0.87 7.87
CA TYR A 163 14.86 0.49 7.33
C TYR A 163 15.66 1.39 8.27
N ASP A 164 16.36 2.39 7.71
CA ASP A 164 17.12 3.38 8.47
C ASP A 164 16.36 3.95 9.68
N VAL A 165 15.09 4.31 9.51
CA VAL A 165 14.21 4.88 10.55
C VAL A 165 13.94 3.96 11.75
N GLN A 166 14.26 2.67 11.63
CA GLN A 166 14.15 1.70 12.72
C GLN A 166 15.39 1.69 13.62
N HIS A 167 16.51 2.26 13.17
CA HIS A 167 17.75 2.35 13.93
C HIS A 167 17.71 3.56 14.87
N ALA A 168 17.89 3.33 16.17
CA ALA A 168 17.84 4.37 17.19
C ALA A 168 19.03 5.35 17.12
N ASP A 169 20.15 4.91 16.55
CA ASP A 169 21.40 5.65 16.36
C ASP A 169 21.53 6.25 14.95
N ARG A 170 20.45 6.24 14.15
CA ARG A 170 20.39 6.82 12.82
C ARG A 170 20.92 8.27 12.81
N THR A 171 21.88 8.54 11.93
CA THR A 171 22.47 9.88 11.74
C THR A 171 21.93 10.64 10.53
N GLY A 172 21.17 9.99 9.66
CA GLY A 172 20.62 10.55 8.43
C GLY A 172 19.89 9.51 7.59
N PRO A 173 19.35 9.90 6.43
CA PRO A 173 18.69 8.98 5.51
C PRO A 173 19.68 7.97 4.92
N ASP A 174 19.31 6.69 4.93
CA ASP A 174 20.04 5.62 4.25
C ASP A 174 19.08 4.60 3.64
N GLY A 175 19.49 3.93 2.57
CA GLY A 175 18.63 3.01 1.81
C GLY A 175 17.45 3.72 1.15
N ARG A 176 17.53 5.04 0.91
CA ARG A 176 16.44 5.84 0.34
C ARG A 176 16.97 7.00 -0.50
N ALA A 177 16.25 7.35 -1.55
CA ALA A 177 16.60 8.49 -2.40
C ALA A 177 15.39 9.02 -3.17
N VAL A 178 15.52 10.25 -3.67
CA VAL A 178 14.62 10.81 -4.69
C VAL A 178 15.41 11.02 -5.97
N LEU A 179 14.91 10.48 -7.08
CA LEU A 179 15.44 10.67 -8.42
C LEU A 179 14.46 11.43 -9.30
N THR A 180 14.93 11.83 -10.49
CA THR A 180 14.11 12.40 -11.55
C THR A 180 14.34 11.59 -12.83
N SER A 181 13.28 11.17 -13.53
CA SER A 181 13.43 10.53 -14.83
C SER A 181 13.99 11.49 -15.89
N ASP A 182 14.85 10.98 -16.77
CA ASP A 182 15.48 11.74 -17.84
C ASP A 182 14.55 11.99 -19.04
N ASP A 183 15.07 12.59 -20.11
CA ASP A 183 14.30 12.90 -21.32
C ASP A 183 13.73 11.65 -22.04
N ASN A 184 14.32 10.48 -21.83
CA ASN A 184 13.86 9.19 -22.33
C ASN A 184 12.98 8.43 -21.32
N GLY A 185 12.70 9.03 -20.17
CA GLY A 185 12.01 8.37 -19.06
C GLY A 185 12.89 7.38 -18.30
N ASP A 186 14.19 7.33 -18.58
CA ASP A 186 15.12 6.44 -17.91
C ASP A 186 15.48 7.01 -16.53
N PHE A 187 15.76 6.10 -15.59
CA PHE A 187 16.38 6.44 -14.32
C PHE A 187 17.14 5.23 -13.79
N TRP A 188 18.26 5.47 -13.12
CA TRP A 188 19.05 4.39 -12.53
C TRP A 188 19.83 4.85 -11.31
N PHE A 189 20.17 3.87 -10.48
CA PHE A 189 20.92 4.07 -9.24
C PHE A 189 21.63 2.78 -8.82
N LYS A 190 22.49 2.89 -7.83
CA LYS A 190 23.13 1.75 -7.15
C LYS A 190 22.50 1.59 -5.78
N ALA A 191 22.26 0.34 -5.42
CA ALA A 191 21.55 -0.11 -4.24
C ALA A 191 22.26 -1.36 -3.68
N ILE A 192 21.62 -2.03 -2.74
CA ILE A 192 21.98 -3.40 -2.35
C ILE A 192 20.86 -4.36 -2.77
N VAL A 193 21.15 -5.66 -2.84
CA VAL A 193 20.10 -6.66 -3.11
C VAL A 193 19.16 -6.71 -1.90
N PRO A 194 17.84 -6.48 -2.07
CA PRO A 194 16.90 -6.57 -0.96
C PRO A 194 16.89 -7.95 -0.30
N VAL A 195 16.60 -7.98 0.99
CA VAL A 195 16.48 -9.21 1.79
C VAL A 195 15.08 -9.33 2.39
N PRO A 196 14.59 -10.54 2.72
CA PRO A 196 13.29 -10.67 3.35
C PRO A 196 13.39 -10.22 4.81
N TYR A 197 12.34 -9.58 5.31
CA TYR A 197 12.33 -9.02 6.66
C TYR A 197 10.97 -9.18 7.34
N PRO A 198 10.95 -9.30 8.67
CA PRO A 198 9.69 -9.34 9.41
C PRO A 198 9.09 -7.94 9.57
N ILE A 199 7.77 -7.81 9.42
CA ILE A 199 7.05 -6.63 9.91
C ILE A 199 7.18 -6.52 11.44
N PRO A 200 6.98 -5.32 12.04
CA PRO A 200 6.94 -5.17 13.49
C PRO A 200 6.00 -6.20 14.14
N HIS A 201 6.53 -7.03 15.03
CA HIS A 201 5.81 -8.20 15.56
C HIS A 201 5.88 -8.33 17.09
N ASP A 202 6.39 -7.30 17.77
CA ASP A 202 6.41 -7.14 19.23
C ASP A 202 5.08 -6.62 19.80
N GLY A 203 4.21 -6.11 18.92
CA GLY A 203 2.91 -5.52 19.25
C GLY A 203 1.73 -6.50 19.22
N PRO A 204 0.50 -5.99 19.45
CA PRO A 204 -0.72 -6.78 19.36
C PRO A 204 -0.90 -7.45 17.98
N VAL A 205 -0.53 -6.80 16.87
CA VAL A 205 -0.63 -7.41 15.53
C VAL A 205 0.27 -8.64 15.42
N GLY A 206 1.52 -8.56 15.88
CA GLY A 206 2.42 -9.70 15.93
C GLY A 206 1.89 -10.86 16.77
N LYS A 207 1.29 -10.56 17.93
CA LYS A 207 0.62 -11.56 18.78
C LYS A 207 -0.55 -12.23 18.04
N LEU A 208 -1.37 -11.46 17.32
CA LEU A 208 -2.47 -11.98 16.52
C LEU A 208 -1.96 -12.93 15.43
N LEU A 209 -0.94 -12.53 14.66
CA LEU A 209 -0.33 -13.41 13.65
C LEU A 209 0.15 -14.74 14.24
N LYS A 210 0.81 -14.69 15.40
CA LYS A 210 1.25 -15.90 16.11
C LYS A 210 0.08 -16.81 16.50
N VAL A 211 -1.01 -16.26 17.01
CA VAL A 211 -2.22 -17.03 17.35
C VAL A 211 -2.85 -17.66 16.10
N LEU A 212 -2.81 -16.95 14.97
CA LEU A 212 -3.30 -17.45 13.68
C LEU A 212 -2.35 -18.43 12.98
N GLY A 213 -1.17 -18.70 13.55
CA GLY A 213 -0.14 -19.54 12.91
C GLY A 213 0.49 -18.91 11.66
N ARG A 214 0.41 -17.58 11.51
CA ARG A 214 1.00 -16.83 10.40
C ARG A 214 2.41 -16.35 10.75
N HIS A 215 3.33 -16.37 9.78
CA HIS A 215 4.62 -15.67 9.92
C HIS A 215 4.45 -14.16 9.73
N CYS A 216 5.46 -13.39 10.14
CA CYS A 216 5.51 -11.94 9.99
C CYS A 216 6.42 -11.47 8.84
N TYR A 217 7.02 -12.38 8.08
CA TYR A 217 7.94 -12.02 7.00
C TYR A 217 7.23 -11.44 5.77
N ARG A 218 7.87 -10.42 5.20
CA ARG A 218 7.68 -9.95 3.83
C ARG A 218 8.84 -10.47 2.96
N PRO A 219 8.58 -10.81 1.69
CA PRO A 219 9.64 -11.18 0.75
C PRO A 219 10.59 -10.02 0.48
N SER A 220 11.77 -10.29 -0.05
CA SER A 220 12.73 -9.29 -0.51
C SER A 220 12.10 -8.34 -1.53
N HIS A 221 12.13 -7.02 -1.27
CA HIS A 221 11.59 -6.03 -2.20
C HIS A 221 12.23 -4.65 -2.07
N MET A 222 12.08 -3.87 -3.14
CA MET A 222 12.43 -2.46 -3.21
C MET A 222 11.17 -1.64 -3.52
N HIS A 223 10.94 -0.57 -2.76
CA HIS A 223 9.78 0.28 -2.94
C HIS A 223 10.05 1.43 -3.93
N PHE A 224 8.99 1.83 -4.62
CA PHE A 224 8.98 2.95 -5.53
C PHE A 224 7.70 3.78 -5.33
N MET A 225 7.85 5.11 -5.38
CA MET A 225 6.73 6.03 -5.47
C MET A 225 6.98 7.06 -6.56
N PHE A 226 6.04 7.14 -7.50
CA PHE A 226 6.13 8.01 -8.66
C PHE A 226 5.14 9.16 -8.53
N LYS A 227 5.62 10.36 -8.85
CA LYS A 227 4.79 11.56 -8.92
C LYS A 227 5.15 12.40 -10.13
N LYS A 228 4.14 12.70 -10.95
CA LYS A 228 4.24 13.61 -12.11
C LYS A 228 2.88 14.26 -12.34
N ASP A 229 2.85 15.57 -12.51
CA ASP A 229 1.60 16.28 -12.81
C ASP A 229 0.97 15.73 -14.10
N GLY A 230 -0.35 15.44 -14.05
CA GLY A 230 -1.10 14.83 -15.15
C GLY A 230 -1.11 13.29 -15.12
N TYR A 231 -0.42 12.66 -14.17
CA TYR A 231 -0.38 11.22 -13.98
C TYR A 231 -0.84 10.82 -12.58
N ASP A 232 -1.62 9.74 -12.53
CA ASP A 232 -2.09 9.13 -11.29
C ASP A 232 -0.87 8.69 -10.47
N PRO A 233 -0.77 9.11 -9.19
CA PRO A 233 0.30 8.66 -8.31
C PRO A 233 0.40 7.13 -8.30
N LEU A 234 1.62 6.62 -8.31
CA LEU A 234 1.88 5.18 -8.22
C LEU A 234 2.77 4.91 -7.02
N ILE A 235 2.26 4.15 -6.07
CA ILE A 235 3.04 3.51 -5.02
C ILE A 235 3.13 2.03 -5.38
N THR A 236 4.34 1.49 -5.47
CA THR A 236 4.56 0.09 -5.85
C THR A 236 5.84 -0.45 -5.22
N ALA A 237 6.12 -1.73 -5.44
CA ALA A 237 7.34 -2.39 -5.03
C ALA A 237 7.68 -3.49 -6.02
N LEU A 238 8.97 -3.77 -6.20
CA LEU A 238 9.46 -4.90 -6.99
C LEU A 238 9.94 -5.99 -6.05
N TYR A 239 9.41 -7.20 -6.21
CA TYR A 239 9.66 -8.36 -5.35
C TYR A 239 10.62 -9.32 -6.03
N LEU A 240 11.58 -9.88 -5.29
CA LEU A 240 12.53 -10.82 -5.87
C LEU A 240 11.88 -12.19 -6.09
N LYS A 241 12.09 -12.72 -7.29
CA LYS A 241 11.68 -14.08 -7.65
C LYS A 241 12.44 -15.11 -6.81
N ASP A 242 11.73 -16.20 -6.47
CA ASP A 242 12.21 -17.34 -5.70
C ASP A 242 12.51 -17.00 -4.22
N ASP A 243 12.01 -15.86 -3.72
CA ASP A 243 12.06 -15.53 -2.31
C ASP A 243 11.17 -16.52 -1.51
N PRO A 244 11.63 -17.02 -0.33
CA PRO A 244 10.87 -17.97 0.49
C PRO A 244 9.46 -17.50 0.90
N TYR A 245 9.21 -16.18 0.88
CA TYR A 245 7.95 -15.57 1.29
C TYR A 245 7.19 -14.92 0.12
N GLU A 246 7.63 -15.13 -1.13
CA GLU A 246 7.01 -14.58 -2.35
C GLU A 246 5.50 -14.86 -2.41
N THR A 247 5.10 -16.08 -2.06
CA THR A 247 3.70 -16.53 -2.13
C THR A 247 2.94 -16.40 -0.81
N THR A 248 3.59 -15.90 0.24
CA THR A 248 3.03 -15.86 1.61
C THR A 248 3.26 -14.53 2.32
N ASP A 249 3.50 -13.43 1.59
CA ASP A 249 3.73 -12.09 2.16
C ASP A 249 2.71 -11.75 3.27
N ALA A 250 3.22 -11.38 4.44
CA ALA A 250 2.41 -11.10 5.63
C ALA A 250 1.37 -9.98 5.43
N VAL A 251 1.58 -9.10 4.45
CA VAL A 251 0.69 -7.97 4.13
C VAL A 251 0.05 -8.07 2.74
N PHE A 252 0.17 -9.23 2.08
CA PHE A 252 -0.44 -9.52 0.78
C PHE A 252 0.00 -8.60 -0.37
N GLY A 253 1.18 -7.99 -0.30
CA GLY A 253 1.62 -6.97 -1.26
C GLY A 253 2.12 -7.50 -2.61
N VAL A 254 2.39 -8.80 -2.72
CA VAL A 254 2.96 -9.40 -3.94
C VAL A 254 1.91 -9.56 -5.02
N LYS A 255 2.29 -9.18 -6.25
CA LYS A 255 1.53 -9.40 -7.48
C LYS A 255 2.48 -9.96 -8.55
N ASP A 256 2.01 -10.90 -9.37
CA ASP A 256 2.84 -11.57 -10.37
C ASP A 256 3.59 -10.60 -11.30
N SER A 257 2.93 -9.48 -11.66
CA SER A 257 3.50 -8.43 -12.54
C SER A 257 4.64 -7.64 -11.90
N LEU A 258 4.79 -7.71 -10.58
CA LEU A 258 5.78 -6.99 -9.78
C LEU A 258 6.96 -7.89 -9.35
N ILE A 259 6.94 -9.17 -9.72
CA ILE A 259 8.04 -10.11 -9.44
C ILE A 259 9.14 -9.94 -10.47
N VAL A 260 10.38 -9.76 -10.01
CA VAL A 260 11.57 -9.52 -10.84
C VAL A 260 12.66 -10.55 -10.56
N THR A 261 13.43 -10.90 -11.58
CA THR A 261 14.61 -11.76 -11.45
C THR A 261 15.87 -10.91 -11.42
N ILE A 262 16.70 -11.10 -10.40
CA ILE A 262 18.05 -10.50 -10.36
C ILE A 262 18.94 -11.19 -11.40
N LYS A 263 19.42 -10.39 -12.35
CA LYS A 263 20.41 -10.79 -13.34
C LYS A 263 21.81 -10.41 -12.86
N LYS A 264 22.81 -10.67 -13.70
CA LYS A 264 24.19 -10.21 -13.49
C LYS A 264 24.58 -9.28 -14.64
N VAL A 265 25.44 -8.31 -14.35
CA VAL A 265 26.10 -7.50 -15.38
C VAL A 265 27.15 -8.37 -16.08
N GLU A 266 26.96 -8.67 -17.37
CA GLU A 266 27.80 -9.64 -18.09
C GLU A 266 28.86 -9.00 -19.00
N ASP A 267 28.59 -7.81 -19.55
CA ASP A 267 29.47 -7.16 -20.52
C ASP A 267 30.27 -5.98 -19.93
N GLU A 268 31.48 -5.79 -20.46
CA GLU A 268 32.42 -4.74 -20.03
C GLU A 268 31.90 -3.32 -20.32
N GLU A 269 31.13 -3.14 -21.40
CA GLU A 269 30.63 -1.81 -21.78
C GLU A 269 29.60 -1.31 -20.77
N MET A 270 28.67 -2.16 -20.35
CA MET A 270 27.68 -1.88 -19.31
C MET A 270 28.36 -1.62 -17.97
N ALA A 271 29.28 -2.50 -17.56
CA ALA A 271 30.02 -2.34 -16.32
C ALA A 271 30.74 -0.98 -16.26
N LYS A 272 31.41 -0.60 -17.36
CA LYS A 272 32.08 0.69 -17.50
C LYS A 272 31.10 1.86 -17.54
N LYS A 273 29.98 1.74 -18.28
CA LYS A 273 28.95 2.79 -18.42
C LYS A 273 28.34 3.15 -17.07
N TYR A 274 27.99 2.17 -16.25
CA TYR A 274 27.31 2.38 -14.97
C TYR A 274 28.27 2.41 -13.75
N GLY A 275 29.58 2.22 -13.99
CA GLY A 275 30.59 2.26 -12.95
C GLY A 275 30.43 1.13 -11.91
N VAL A 276 30.13 -0.08 -12.38
CA VAL A 276 29.98 -1.30 -11.58
C VAL A 276 30.95 -2.39 -12.06
N LYS A 277 31.05 -3.49 -11.33
CA LYS A 277 31.91 -4.62 -11.73
C LYS A 277 31.11 -5.59 -12.60
N ILE A 278 31.80 -6.29 -13.50
CA ILE A 278 31.22 -7.50 -14.13
C ILE A 278 30.84 -8.47 -13.02
N GLY A 279 29.65 -9.08 -13.12
CA GLY A 279 29.08 -9.95 -12.11
C GLY A 279 28.36 -9.22 -10.96
N SER A 280 28.27 -7.89 -10.97
CA SER A 280 27.36 -7.16 -10.07
C SER A 280 25.90 -7.59 -10.33
N ALA A 281 25.07 -7.61 -9.28
CA ALA A 281 23.65 -7.87 -9.42
C ALA A 281 22.98 -6.77 -10.26
N LEU A 282 21.98 -7.14 -11.05
CA LEU A 282 21.26 -6.25 -11.96
C LEU A 282 19.75 -6.47 -11.84
N MET A 283 19.03 -5.40 -11.51
CA MET A 283 17.58 -5.33 -11.59
C MET A 283 17.19 -4.40 -12.74
N THR A 284 16.27 -4.86 -13.60
CA THR A 284 15.72 -4.06 -14.70
C THR A 284 14.20 -4.08 -14.66
N TYR A 285 13.54 -2.93 -14.81
CA TYR A 285 12.08 -2.87 -14.87
C TYR A 285 11.55 -1.70 -15.71
N ASP A 286 10.47 -1.95 -16.45
CA ASP A 286 9.77 -0.94 -17.24
C ASP A 286 8.48 -0.54 -16.54
N PHE A 287 8.48 0.63 -15.92
CA PHE A 287 7.31 1.20 -15.27
C PHE A 287 6.39 1.88 -16.28
N VAL A 288 5.08 1.70 -16.09
CA VAL A 288 4.04 2.29 -16.93
C VAL A 288 3.05 3.03 -16.05
N LEU A 289 3.03 4.36 -16.15
CA LEU A 289 2.08 5.22 -15.45
C LEU A 289 0.80 5.45 -16.26
N VAL A 290 -0.25 5.76 -15.52
CA VAL A 290 -1.59 6.06 -16.04
C VAL A 290 -1.83 7.56 -15.87
N SER A 291 -2.47 8.21 -16.83
CA SER A 291 -2.87 9.62 -16.66
C SER A 291 -3.94 9.76 -15.59
N ASP A 292 -4.01 10.92 -14.93
CA ASP A 292 -5.07 11.23 -13.95
C ASP A 292 -6.46 11.01 -14.55
N GLU A 293 -6.65 11.44 -15.80
CA GLU A 293 -7.92 11.30 -16.53
C GLU A 293 -8.31 9.83 -16.72
N ALA A 294 -7.38 8.99 -17.16
CA ALA A 294 -7.65 7.57 -17.40
C ALA A 294 -7.94 6.81 -16.10
N ALA A 295 -7.18 7.10 -15.03
CA ALA A 295 -7.41 6.52 -13.71
C ALA A 295 -8.76 6.97 -13.12
N ALA A 296 -9.09 8.26 -13.20
CA ALA A 296 -10.38 8.79 -12.73
C ALA A 296 -11.56 8.17 -13.49
N LYS A 297 -11.45 8.05 -14.81
CA LYS A 297 -12.46 7.39 -15.64
C LYS A 297 -12.67 5.93 -15.23
N LEU A 298 -11.59 5.16 -15.09
CA LEU A 298 -11.67 3.75 -14.71
C LEU A 298 -12.24 3.57 -13.30
N ARG A 299 -11.83 4.40 -12.34
CA ARG A 299 -12.39 4.43 -10.98
C ARG A 299 -13.89 4.69 -10.99
N ARG A 300 -14.34 5.63 -11.82
CA ARG A 300 -15.76 5.93 -12.00
C ARG A 300 -16.53 4.74 -12.58
N GLU A 301 -16.03 4.13 -13.66
CA GLU A 301 -16.62 2.94 -14.27
C GLU A 301 -16.76 1.79 -13.25
N LYS A 302 -15.70 1.53 -12.46
CA LYS A 302 -15.72 0.50 -11.42
C LYS A 302 -16.66 0.82 -10.27
N ALA A 303 -16.77 2.08 -9.88
CA ALA A 303 -17.75 2.53 -8.90
C ALA A 303 -19.18 2.31 -9.40
N GLU A 304 -19.47 2.63 -10.67
CA GLU A 304 -20.79 2.39 -11.29
C GLU A 304 -21.12 0.90 -11.35
N GLU A 305 -20.19 0.05 -11.77
CA GLU A 305 -20.34 -1.41 -11.76
C GLU A 305 -20.64 -1.94 -10.34
N ALA A 306 -19.93 -1.43 -9.32
CA ALA A 306 -20.14 -1.82 -7.94
C ALA A 306 -21.50 -1.37 -7.40
N MET A 307 -21.93 -0.14 -7.69
CA MET A 307 -23.22 0.37 -7.26
C MET A 307 -24.39 -0.32 -7.97
N ALA A 308 -24.24 -0.64 -9.25
CA ALA A 308 -25.26 -1.38 -10.01
C ALA A 308 -25.57 -2.75 -9.37
N LYS A 309 -24.56 -3.42 -8.82
CA LYS A 309 -24.73 -4.70 -8.08
C LYS A 309 -25.53 -4.56 -6.79
N LEU A 310 -25.58 -3.36 -6.19
CA LEU A 310 -26.40 -3.10 -5.00
C LEU A 310 -27.89 -2.96 -5.32
N GLY A 311 -28.27 -2.80 -6.60
CA GLY A 311 -29.67 -2.66 -7.02
C GLY A 311 -30.35 -1.37 -6.52
N ARG A 312 -29.59 -0.40 -6.03
CA ARG A 312 -30.08 0.89 -5.54
C ARG A 312 -29.82 1.97 -6.59
N LYS A 313 -30.68 2.98 -6.65
CA LYS A 313 -30.35 4.24 -7.33
C LYS A 313 -29.18 4.90 -6.61
N PHE A 314 -28.35 5.62 -7.35
CA PHE A 314 -27.20 6.32 -6.79
C PHE A 314 -26.87 7.57 -7.59
N ARG A 315 -26.11 8.45 -6.96
CA ARG A 315 -25.52 9.64 -7.58
C ARG A 315 -24.05 9.77 -7.17
N PHE A 316 -23.30 10.59 -7.90
CA PHE A 316 -21.96 10.96 -7.50
C PHE A 316 -21.96 12.31 -6.77
N ILE A 317 -21.22 12.38 -5.67
CA ILE A 317 -20.92 13.62 -4.94
C ILE A 317 -19.41 13.66 -4.77
N ASP A 318 -18.76 14.70 -5.28
CA ASP A 318 -17.29 14.84 -5.29
C ASP A 318 -16.58 13.58 -5.84
N ASP A 319 -17.09 13.07 -6.97
CA ASP A 319 -16.65 11.84 -7.65
C ASP A 319 -16.73 10.53 -6.84
N LEU A 320 -17.38 10.56 -5.68
CA LEU A 320 -17.68 9.37 -4.88
C LEU A 320 -19.11 8.90 -5.08
N PRO A 321 -19.35 7.57 -5.21
CA PRO A 321 -20.70 7.04 -5.33
C PRO A 321 -21.46 7.14 -4.01
N VAL A 322 -22.70 7.62 -4.08
CA VAL A 322 -23.62 7.74 -2.95
C VAL A 322 -24.95 7.11 -3.39
N PRO A 323 -25.26 5.88 -2.95
CA PRO A 323 -26.57 5.30 -3.19
C PRO A 323 -27.64 6.06 -2.41
N ASP A 324 -28.86 5.99 -2.92
CA ASP A 324 -30.03 6.41 -2.16
C ASP A 324 -30.06 5.57 -0.88
N VAL A 325 -29.95 6.27 0.24
CA VAL A 325 -29.99 5.72 1.60
C VAL A 325 -31.37 6.00 2.14
N ASP A 326 -32.24 4.99 2.07
CA ASP A 326 -33.58 5.01 2.67
C ASP A 326 -33.52 5.40 4.16
#